data_AF-A0A7D9KKH8-F1
#
_entry.id   AF-A0A7D9KKH8-F1
#
_cell.length_a   1.000
_cell.length_b   1.000
_cell.length_c   1.000
_cell.angle_alpha   90.00
_cell.angle_beta   90.00
_cell.angle_gamma   90.00
#
_symmetry.space_group_name_H-M   'P 1'
#
loop_
_entity.id
_entity.type
_entity.pdbx_description
1 polymer ?
#
loop_
_entity_poly.entity_id
_entity_poly.type
_entity_poly.pdbx_seq_one_letter_code
_entity_poly.pdbx_strand_id
1 'polypeptide(L)'
;MGYPNEHGCPEAALTALGWETLKERRFESKARLMYKIIHGFAPTALTEIFSSASVVRSHDYNLRNSDMKLNLPFSKTEYLKKSISFNGVKLWNDLPIE
;
A
#
# COMPACT_ATOMS: atom_id res chain seq x y z
N MET A 1 -33.25 -28.83 -3.46
CA MET A 1 -33.46 -27.53 -2.81
C MET A 1 -32.23 -26.68 -3.14
N GLY A 2 -32.25 -26.04 -4.31
CA GLY A 2 -31.15 -25.18 -4.76
C GLY A 2 -31.50 -23.76 -4.36
N TYR A 3 -30.66 -23.12 -3.54
CA TYR A 3 -30.79 -21.68 -3.32
C TYR A 3 -30.51 -20.99 -4.66
N PRO A 4 -31.42 -20.14 -5.16
CA PRO A 4 -31.14 -19.36 -6.35
C PRO A 4 -29.94 -18.47 -6.06
N ASN A 5 -29.04 -18.34 -7.02
CA ASN A 5 -27.88 -17.46 -6.92
C ASN A 5 -28.37 -16.00 -6.92
N GLU A 6 -28.75 -15.53 -5.74
CA GLU A 6 -28.92 -14.13 -5.42
C GLU A 6 -27.50 -13.55 -5.45
N HIS A 7 -27.08 -13.06 -6.62
CA HIS A 7 -25.94 -12.14 -6.70
C HIS A 7 -26.33 -10.81 -6.04
N GLY A 8 -26.72 -10.85 -4.76
CA GLY A 8 -26.91 -9.68 -3.93
C GLY A 8 -25.58 -8.95 -3.85
N CYS A 9 -25.59 -7.65 -4.17
CA CYS A 9 -24.41 -6.82 -4.16
C CYS A 9 -23.79 -6.88 -2.75
N PRO A 10 -22.67 -7.59 -2.54
CA PRO A 10 -22.12 -7.81 -1.19
C PRO A 10 -21.65 -6.50 -0.58
N GLU A 11 -21.30 -5.53 -1.42
CA GLU A 11 -20.95 -4.18 -1.02
C GLU A 11 -22.15 -3.44 -0.40
N ALA A 12 -23.37 -3.65 -0.92
CA ALA A 12 -24.59 -3.06 -0.36
C ALA A 12 -24.93 -3.62 1.03
N ALA A 13 -24.62 -4.89 1.29
CA ALA A 13 -24.77 -5.48 2.61
C ALA A 13 -23.73 -4.92 3.60
N LEU A 14 -22.49 -4.70 3.15
CA LEU A 14 -21.45 -4.09 3.98
C LEU A 14 -21.78 -2.64 4.34
N THR A 15 -22.25 -1.83 3.38
CA THR A 15 -22.65 -0.45 3.64
C THR A 15 -23.86 -0.35 4.57
N ALA A 16 -24.85 -1.24 4.42
CA ALA A 16 -25.99 -1.30 5.34
C ALA A 16 -25.60 -1.64 6.79
N LEU A 17 -24.54 -2.43 6.97
CA LEU A 17 -23.97 -2.76 8.29
C LEU A 17 -22.98 -1.71 8.81
N GLY A 18 -22.70 -0.66 8.02
CA GLY A 18 -21.66 0.32 8.34
C GLY A 18 -20.24 -0.26 8.33
N TRP A 19 -20.04 -1.39 7.65
CA TRP A 19 -18.74 -2.05 7.56
C TRP A 19 -17.99 -1.58 6.33
N GLU A 20 -16.69 -1.35 6.52
CA GLU A 20 -15.77 -1.10 5.41
C GLU A 20 -15.77 -2.23 4.40
N THR A 21 -15.63 -1.83 3.14
CA THR A 21 -15.45 -2.75 2.02
C THR A 21 -14.11 -3.49 2.13
N LEU A 22 -14.03 -4.65 1.49
CA LEU A 22 -12.75 -5.39 1.40
C LEU A 22 -11.64 -4.56 0.74
N LYS A 23 -12.01 -3.64 -0.16
CA LYS A 23 -11.06 -2.76 -0.86
C LYS A 23 -10.44 -1.78 0.12
N GLU A 24 -11.24 -1.12 0.94
CA GLU A 24 -10.81 -0.18 1.98
C GLU A 24 -9.95 -0.90 3.03
N ARG A 25 -10.41 -2.04 3.56
CA ARG A 25 -9.63 -2.83 4.52
C ARG A 25 -8.27 -3.24 4.00
N ARG A 26 -8.18 -3.64 2.72
CA ARG A 26 -6.91 -3.96 2.06
C ARG A 26 -6.02 -2.73 1.88
N PHE A 27 -6.62 -1.59 1.54
CA PHE A 27 -5.91 -0.31 1.43
C PHE A 27 -5.29 0.07 2.79
N GLU A 28 -6.09 0.08 3.85
CA GLU A 28 -5.63 0.44 5.20
C GLU A 28 -4.57 -0.52 5.73
N SER A 29 -4.79 -1.82 5.55
CA SER A 29 -3.84 -2.84 6.00
C SER A 29 -2.48 -2.65 5.34
N LYS A 30 -2.49 -2.30 4.04
CA LYS A 30 -1.26 -2.01 3.28
C LYS A 30 -0.61 -0.70 3.73
N ALA A 31 -1.39 0.36 3.96
CA ALA A 31 -0.88 1.64 4.47
C ALA A 31 -0.24 1.48 5.86
N ARG A 32 -0.91 0.79 6.78
CA ARG A 32 -0.38 0.46 8.10
C ARG A 32 0.91 -0.37 8.02
N LEU A 33 0.97 -1.31 7.09
CA LEU A 33 2.18 -2.09 6.86
C LEU A 33 3.34 -1.21 6.36
N MET A 34 3.10 -0.34 5.38
CA MET A 34 4.10 0.61 4.88
C MET A 34 4.62 1.54 5.97
N TYR A 35 3.74 2.07 6.81
CA TYR A 35 4.11 2.85 7.99
C TYR A 35 5.07 2.06 8.90
N LYS A 36 4.70 0.82 9.25
CA LYS A 36 5.55 -0.04 10.09
C LYS A 36 6.92 -0.31 9.48
N ILE A 37 7.00 -0.48 8.17
CA ILE A 37 8.25 -0.72 7.44
C ILE A 37 9.17 0.51 7.53
N ILE A 38 8.63 1.69 7.21
CA ILE A 38 9.39 2.94 7.17
C ILE A 38 9.90 3.32 8.57
N HIS A 39 9.09 3.08 9.59
CA HIS A 39 9.45 3.36 10.99
C HIS A 39 10.19 2.21 11.69
N GLY A 40 10.51 1.11 10.99
CA GLY A 40 11.30 0.01 11.55
C GLY A 40 10.56 -0.90 12.55
N PHE A 41 9.22 -0.84 12.60
CA PHE A 41 8.37 -1.75 13.38
C PHE A 41 8.07 -3.07 12.66
N ALA A 42 8.46 -3.21 11.39
CA ALA A 42 8.34 -4.45 10.62
C ALA A 42 9.58 -5.36 10.84
N PRO A 43 9.47 -6.67 10.57
CA PRO A 43 10.62 -7.57 10.60
C PRO A 43 11.76 -7.04 9.73
N THR A 44 13.01 -7.17 10.21
CA THR A 44 14.20 -6.61 9.58
C THR A 44 14.36 -7.01 8.11
N ALA A 45 14.14 -8.29 7.80
CA ALA A 45 14.18 -8.80 6.42
C ALA A 45 13.22 -8.04 5.48
N LEU A 46 12.07 -7.61 6.00
CA LEU A 46 11.09 -6.87 5.23
C LEU A 46 11.50 -5.40 5.11
N THR A 47 12.00 -4.80 6.19
CA THR A 47 12.57 -3.44 6.15
C THR A 47 13.72 -3.35 5.15
N GLU A 48 14.62 -4.34 5.09
CA GLU A 48 15.75 -4.40 4.16
C GLU A 48 15.33 -4.40 2.69
N ILE A 49 14.22 -5.06 2.32
CA ILE A 49 13.68 -5.04 0.96
C ILE A 49 13.34 -3.62 0.52
N PHE A 50 12.78 -2.82 1.44
CA PHE A 50 12.43 -1.42 1.17
C PHE A 50 13.63 -0.50 1.38
N SER A 51 14.56 -0.81 2.29
CA SER A 51 15.78 -0.05 2.46
C SER A 51 16.67 -0.14 1.22
N SER A 52 16.90 -1.34 0.70
CA SER A 52 17.75 -1.54 -0.48
C SER A 52 17.14 -1.03 -1.79
N ALA A 53 15.80 -0.95 -1.88
CA ALA A 53 15.09 -0.49 -3.08
C ALA A 53 14.66 0.99 -3.03
N SER A 54 14.55 1.61 -1.84
CA SER A 54 13.99 2.96 -1.66
C SER A 54 14.87 3.97 -0.91
N VAL A 55 16.04 3.59 -0.36
CA VAL A 55 16.91 4.51 0.42
C VAL A 55 17.72 5.48 -0.44
N VAL A 56 17.59 5.46 -1.76
CA VAL A 56 17.92 6.68 -2.50
C VAL A 56 16.74 7.63 -2.31
N ARG A 57 16.68 8.29 -1.14
CA ARG A 57 16.11 9.64 -1.02
C ARG A 57 16.60 10.36 -2.26
N SER A 58 15.71 10.64 -3.21
CA SER A 58 16.09 10.95 -4.60
C SER A 58 16.91 12.24 -4.74
N HIS A 59 17.17 12.93 -3.63
CA HIS A 59 17.87 14.18 -3.56
C HIS A 59 18.78 14.20 -2.31
N ASP A 60 20.04 14.56 -2.51
CA ASP A 60 20.98 14.95 -1.45
C ASP A 60 20.59 16.27 -0.75
N TYR A 61 19.44 16.84 -1.11
CA TYR A 61 18.91 18.10 -0.60
C TYR A 61 17.41 17.99 -0.32
N ASN A 62 16.96 18.58 0.79
CA ASN A 62 15.57 18.51 1.22
C ASN A 62 14.68 19.35 0.28
N LEU A 63 13.99 18.72 -0.66
CA LEU A 63 12.83 19.34 -1.29
C LEU A 63 11.70 19.34 -0.26
N ARG A 64 10.82 20.34 -0.36
CA ARG A 64 9.63 20.53 0.49
C ARG A 64 8.63 19.35 0.51
N ASN A 65 8.94 18.27 -0.21
CA ASN A 65 8.14 17.04 -0.36
C ASN A 65 8.98 15.74 -0.47
N SER A 66 10.31 15.78 -0.24
CA SER A 66 11.18 14.61 -0.42
C SER A 66 11.31 13.73 0.83
N ASP A 67 11.07 14.28 2.03
CA ASP A 67 11.31 13.56 3.29
C ASP A 67 10.38 12.37 3.48
N MET A 68 9.21 12.40 2.83
CA MET A 68 8.16 11.40 3.00
C MET A 68 7.99 10.49 1.77
N LYS A 69 8.61 10.81 0.63
CA LYS A 69 8.44 10.06 -0.62
C LYS A 69 9.55 9.02 -0.82
N LEU A 70 9.13 7.78 -1.07
CA LEU A 70 10.02 6.65 -1.35
C LEU A 70 10.29 6.56 -2.85
N ASN A 71 11.50 6.13 -3.25
CA ASN A 71 11.81 5.89 -4.65
C ASN A 71 11.01 4.69 -5.18
N LEU A 72 10.25 4.91 -6.25
CA LEU A 72 9.44 3.85 -6.87
C LEU A 72 10.33 2.97 -7.74
N PRO A 73 10.43 1.65 -7.46
CA PRO A 73 11.30 0.78 -8.25
C PRO A 73 10.85 0.71 -9.71
N PHE A 74 11.80 0.71 -10.64
CA PHE A 74 11.50 0.59 -12.06
C PHE A 74 10.96 -0.81 -12.37
N SER A 75 9.69 -0.91 -12.78
CA SER A 75 9.06 -2.17 -13.14
C SER A 75 9.24 -2.51 -14.61
N LYS A 76 10.02 -3.57 -14.90
CA LYS A 76 10.13 -4.14 -16.26
C LYS A 76 8.91 -5.01 -16.63
N THR A 77 8.14 -5.46 -15.65
CA THR A 77 7.00 -6.37 -15.84
C THR A 77 5.76 -5.91 -15.07
N GLU A 78 4.57 -6.21 -15.61
CA GLU A 78 3.29 -5.99 -14.93
C GLU A 78 3.17 -6.80 -13.64
N TYR A 79 3.84 -7.94 -13.55
CA TYR A 79 3.90 -8.74 -12.33
C TYR A 79 4.58 -8.01 -11.19
N LEU A 80 5.68 -7.28 -11.47
CA LEU A 80 6.35 -6.50 -10.43
C LEU A 80 5.45 -5.35 -9.93
N LYS A 81 4.62 -4.75 -10.79
CA LYS A 81 3.67 -3.70 -10.37
C LYS A 81 2.63 -4.17 -9.36
N LYS A 82 2.33 -5.48 -9.34
CA LYS A 82 1.42 -6.11 -8.38
C LYS A 82 2.10 -6.48 -7.05
N SER A 83 3.43 -6.46 -6.99
CA SER A 83 4.17 -6.75 -5.76
C SER A 83 4.02 -5.63 -4.73
N ILE A 84 4.25 -5.98 -3.45
CA ILE A 84 4.19 -5.01 -2.36
C ILE A 84 5.30 -3.95 -2.45
N SER A 85 6.46 -4.29 -2.99
CA SER A 85 7.58 -3.35 -3.13
C SER A 85 7.25 -2.22 -4.10
N PHE A 86 6.52 -2.49 -5.18
CA PHE A 86 6.06 -1.44 -6.10
C PHE A 86 4.76 -0.79 -5.62
N ASN A 87 3.73 -1.60 -5.37
CA ASN A 87 2.39 -1.10 -5.09
C ASN A 87 2.31 -0.42 -3.72
N GLY A 88 3.05 -0.91 -2.72
CA GLY A 88 3.13 -0.32 -1.40
C GLY A 88 3.86 1.03 -1.40
N VAL A 89 4.98 1.13 -2.13
CA VAL A 89 5.68 2.41 -2.32
C VAL A 89 4.78 3.43 -3.03
N LYS A 90 4.11 3.00 -4.11
CA LYS A 90 3.16 3.87 -4.81
C LYS A 90 2.05 4.37 -3.88
N LEU A 91 1.41 3.45 -3.15
CA LEU A 91 0.37 3.77 -2.18
C LEU A 91 0.84 4.82 -1.17
N TRP A 92 2.04 4.64 -0.62
CA TRP A 92 2.62 5.55 0.36
C TRP A 92 2.86 6.95 -0.22
N ASN A 93 3.40 7.02 -1.44
CA ASN A 93 3.65 8.28 -2.12
C ASN A 93 2.38 9.04 -2.54
N ASP A 94 1.27 8.31 -2.72
CA ASP A 94 -0.04 8.86 -3.07
C ASP A 94 -0.82 9.36 -1.84
N LEU A 95 -0.30 9.16 -0.61
CA LEU A 95 -0.93 9.70 0.61
C LEU A 95 -0.80 11.23 0.64
N PRO A 96 -1.85 11.94 1.10
CA PRO A 96 -1.78 13.39 1.27
C PRO A 96 -0.73 13.75 2.33
N ILE A 97 0.08 14.75 2.01
CA ILE A 97 1.00 15.39 2.96
C ILE A 97 0.21 16.55 3.56
N GLU A 98 0.10 16.57 4.89
CA GLU A 98 -0.60 17.60 5.66
C GLU A 98 0.09 18.97 5.57
#